data_AF-A0AAD7CIS6-F1
#
_entry.id   AF-A0AAD7CIS6-F1
#
_cell.length_a   1.000
_cell.length_b   1.000
_cell.length_c   1.000
_cell.angle_alpha   90.00
_cell.angle_beta   90.00
_cell.angle_gamma   90.00
#
_symmetry.space_group_name_H-M   'P 1'
#
loop_
_entity.id
_entity.type
_entity.pdbx_description
1 polymer ?
#
loop_
_entity_poly.entity_id
_entity_poly.type
_entity_poly.pdbx_seq_one_letter_code
_entity_poly.pdbx_strand_id
1 'polypeptide(L)'
;MSVRAVGIATAPAGVSPADWSATVQGLADTLLALPAASAIAKYTLLIPSDELAAKLGGVEVKHAAALPPAPNTIVIEAEFASADALLGFAADASIQQLLASSKSQGSDGFLFTPPPAPLTLHGSPRTFPSASSSAGHLGPGIGAGFAEAFARHTNGAAHIILVGRNASAASAVLSRLTTTAGPEYTREFVQCDLTLLANVQRTCAALRTRFERVNLLVMSTGAISLAGLEVTTEGVDAQMTLLYYSKWAFIDELLPCLRAARDAGQDSRVAAIHTAGRGGSIDVGDLGLQKTIAGGLRNMRSLVQQLASYQDAMAESFAAQPENHTITFTHTFPGTVDTPLLRASPSRLVRMLYPIRYIIFPTLILRAMSIGECGEWQLYGLLKAPAGFSRFGGDGEDIGVFGADDEGWTKAREALWVHSEGIVRGVTTDS
;
A
#
# COMPACT_ATOMS: atom_id res chain seq x y z
N MET A 1 6.87 -9.11 20.40
CA MET A 1 6.96 -7.94 19.49
C MET A 1 5.97 -6.95 20.05
N SER A 2 6.41 -5.75 20.43
CA SER A 2 5.48 -4.77 20.98
C SER A 2 4.64 -4.14 19.86
N VAL A 3 3.33 -3.99 20.10
CA VAL A 3 2.39 -3.41 19.15
C VAL A 3 2.01 -2.02 19.65
N ARG A 4 2.24 -0.99 18.84
CA ARG A 4 1.99 0.39 19.23
C ARG A 4 0.63 0.82 18.69
N ALA A 5 -0.27 1.27 19.56
CA ALA A 5 -1.54 1.87 19.19
C ALA A 5 -1.52 3.36 19.52
N VAL A 6 -2.13 4.16 18.65
CA VAL A 6 -2.26 5.61 18.83
C VAL A 6 -3.73 5.98 18.74
N GLY A 7 -4.32 6.40 19.85
CA GLY A 7 -5.66 6.98 19.89
C GLY A 7 -5.58 8.50 19.87
N ILE A 8 -6.43 9.15 19.07
CA ILE A 8 -6.54 10.62 19.05
C ILE A 8 -7.97 10.98 19.40
N ALA A 9 -8.17 11.79 20.43
CA ALA A 9 -9.47 12.31 20.81
C ALA A 9 -9.45 13.84 20.73
N THR A 10 -10.41 14.43 20.04
CA THR A 10 -10.58 15.88 19.94
C THR A 10 -11.92 16.26 20.56
N ALA A 11 -11.95 17.30 21.39
CA ALA A 11 -13.21 17.77 21.96
C ALA A 11 -14.18 18.22 20.84
N PRO A 12 -15.46 17.86 20.94
CA PRO A 12 -16.50 18.41 20.09
C PRO A 12 -16.58 19.94 20.22
N ALA A 13 -17.00 20.60 19.15
CA ALA A 13 -17.20 22.05 19.15
C ALA A 13 -18.25 22.45 20.21
N GLY A 14 -17.90 23.41 21.08
CA GLY A 14 -18.78 23.92 22.13
C GLY A 14 -18.66 23.26 23.51
N VAL A 15 -17.81 22.24 23.66
CA VAL A 15 -17.51 21.63 24.98
C VAL A 15 -16.50 22.48 25.75
N SER A 16 -16.78 22.77 27.02
CA SER A 16 -15.87 23.57 27.85
C SER A 16 -14.58 22.78 28.17
N PRO A 17 -13.43 23.46 28.35
CA PRO A 17 -12.19 22.79 28.76
C PRO A 17 -12.32 21.99 30.07
N ALA A 18 -13.21 22.41 30.99
CA ALA A 18 -13.46 21.72 32.25
C ALA A 18 -14.21 20.40 32.05
N ASP A 19 -15.27 20.40 31.24
CA ASP A 19 -16.05 19.19 30.92
C ASP A 19 -15.24 18.19 30.10
N TRP A 20 -14.39 18.71 29.21
CA TRP A 20 -13.44 17.89 28.46
C TRP A 20 -12.38 17.26 29.38
N SER A 21 -11.84 18.02 30.34
CA SER A 21 -10.90 17.49 31.34
C SER A 21 -11.47 16.34 32.16
N ALA A 22 -12.74 16.42 32.55
CA ALA A 22 -13.40 15.34 33.29
C ALA A 22 -13.58 14.08 32.44
N THR A 23 -13.94 14.25 31.16
CA THR A 23 -14.06 13.15 30.19
C THR A 23 -12.72 12.44 30.00
N VAL A 24 -11.65 13.22 29.90
CA VAL A 24 -10.28 12.72 29.73
C VAL A 24 -9.76 12.03 30.98
N GLN A 25 -10.01 12.58 32.17
CA GLN A 25 -9.66 11.94 33.43
C GLN A 25 -10.38 10.59 33.58
N GLY A 26 -11.68 10.54 33.28
CA GLY A 26 -12.43 9.27 33.31
C GLY A 26 -11.88 8.23 32.34
N LEU A 27 -11.39 8.66 31.17
CA LEU A 27 -10.73 7.79 30.20
C LEU A 27 -9.36 7.31 30.69
N ALA A 28 -8.56 8.19 31.29
CA ALA A 28 -7.30 7.84 31.93
C ALA A 28 -7.49 6.87 33.11
N ASP A 29 -8.47 7.13 33.98
CA ASP A 29 -8.81 6.26 35.13
C ASP A 29 -9.31 4.89 34.65
N THR A 30 -10.09 4.84 33.58
CA THR A 30 -10.53 3.58 32.95
C THR A 30 -9.34 2.79 32.43
N LEU A 31 -8.40 3.45 31.73
CA LEU A 31 -7.17 2.82 31.23
C LEU A 31 -6.26 2.33 32.38
N LEU A 32 -6.20 3.07 33.48
CA LEU A 32 -5.43 2.72 34.68
C LEU A 32 -6.08 1.60 35.51
N ALA A 33 -7.41 1.47 35.45
CA ALA A 33 -8.18 0.43 36.13
C ALA A 33 -8.23 -0.90 35.35
N LEU A 34 -7.71 -0.94 34.12
CA LEU A 34 -7.61 -2.19 33.36
C LEU A 34 -6.74 -3.20 34.13
N PRO A 35 -7.15 -4.47 34.22
CA PRO A 35 -6.39 -5.47 34.96
C PRO A 35 -4.96 -5.54 34.43
N ALA A 36 -3.98 -5.56 35.34
CA ALA A 36 -2.55 -5.72 35.04
C ALA A 36 -2.22 -7.00 34.22
N ALA A 37 -3.19 -7.90 34.04
CA ALA A 37 -3.12 -9.05 33.14
C ALA A 37 -3.20 -8.67 31.65
N SER A 38 -3.60 -7.44 31.30
CA SER A 38 -3.56 -6.92 29.93
C SER A 38 -2.23 -6.23 29.68
N ALA A 39 -1.44 -6.81 28.78
CA ALA A 39 -0.03 -6.54 28.60
C ALA A 39 0.27 -5.17 27.95
N ILE A 40 0.08 -4.09 28.70
CA ILE A 40 0.50 -2.73 28.31
C ILE A 40 1.87 -2.47 28.93
N ALA A 41 2.92 -2.44 28.12
CA ALA A 41 4.30 -2.22 28.57
C ALA A 41 4.58 -0.75 28.89
N LYS A 42 3.94 0.17 28.15
CA LYS A 42 4.02 1.62 28.37
C LYS A 42 2.81 2.32 27.78
N TYR A 43 2.32 3.36 28.44
CA TYR A 43 1.37 4.32 27.89
C TYR A 43 1.97 5.73 27.96
N THR A 44 1.65 6.58 26.98
CA THR A 44 2.06 7.99 26.96
C THR A 44 0.87 8.82 26.52
N LEU A 45 0.41 9.73 27.39
CA LEU A 45 -0.56 10.76 27.04
C LEU A 45 0.19 11.99 26.55
N LEU A 46 -0.10 12.44 25.33
CA LEU A 46 0.37 13.73 24.82
C LEU A 46 -0.79 14.72 24.93
N ILE A 47 -0.57 15.75 25.73
CA ILE A 47 -1.57 16.77 26.07
C ILE A 47 -1.02 18.14 25.67
N PRO A 48 -1.72 18.92 24.82
CA PRO A 48 -1.24 20.19 24.30
C PRO A 48 -1.56 21.40 25.20
N SER A 49 -2.23 21.19 26.34
CA SER A 49 -2.60 22.24 27.30
C SER A 49 -1.97 22.02 28.66
N ASP A 50 -1.19 23.00 29.14
CA ASP A 50 -0.58 23.02 30.46
C ASP A 50 -1.62 22.96 31.59
N GLU A 51 -2.76 23.62 31.38
CA GLU A 51 -3.86 23.66 32.34
C GLU A 51 -4.54 22.29 32.47
N LEU A 52 -4.62 21.55 31.36
CA LEU A 52 -5.20 20.20 31.33
C LEU A 52 -4.21 19.16 31.87
N ALA A 53 -2.93 19.29 31.54
CA ALA A 53 -1.86 18.45 32.07
C ALA A 53 -1.73 18.57 33.59
N ALA A 54 -1.86 19.78 34.16
CA ALA A 54 -1.80 20.01 35.61
C ALA A 54 -2.96 19.37 36.39
N LYS A 55 -4.12 19.14 35.75
CA LYS A 55 -5.31 18.55 36.39
C LYS A 55 -5.26 17.02 36.48
N LEU A 56 -4.44 16.34 35.66
CA LEU A 56 -4.43 14.88 35.48
C LEU A 56 -3.32 14.15 36.28
N GLY A 57 -2.92 14.67 37.44
CA GLY A 57 -1.71 14.24 38.17
C GLY A 57 -1.52 12.71 38.30
N GLY A 58 -0.33 12.22 37.96
CA GLY A 58 0.10 10.82 38.17
C GLY A 58 0.48 10.02 36.91
N VAL A 59 0.28 10.57 35.70
CA VAL A 59 0.64 9.94 34.42
C VAL A 59 1.94 10.53 33.87
N GLU A 60 2.81 9.74 33.24
CA GLU A 60 4.00 10.25 32.52
C GLU A 60 3.54 11.06 31.30
N VAL A 61 3.27 12.35 31.51
CA VAL A 61 2.90 13.31 30.46
C VAL A 61 4.18 13.80 29.80
N LYS A 62 4.37 13.46 28.51
CA LYS A 62 5.43 14.07 27.72
C LYS A 62 4.89 15.30 27.00
N HIS A 63 5.48 16.45 27.31
CA HIS A 63 5.20 17.70 26.62
C HIS A 63 5.66 17.59 25.17
N ALA A 64 4.71 17.43 24.25
CA ALA A 64 5.01 17.45 22.82
C ALA A 64 5.12 18.90 22.36
N ALA A 65 6.25 19.54 22.63
CA ALA A 65 6.57 20.91 22.20
C ALA A 65 6.58 21.12 20.67
N ALA A 66 6.17 20.12 19.88
CA ALA A 66 6.19 20.10 18.41
C ALA A 66 4.82 19.82 17.75
N LEU A 67 3.71 19.81 18.50
CA LEU A 67 2.34 19.73 17.97
C LEU A 67 1.61 21.07 18.20
N PRO A 68 1.13 21.80 17.17
CA PRO A 68 0.31 23.00 17.35
C PRO A 68 -1.21 22.69 17.18
N PRO A 69 -2.12 23.63 17.48
CA PRO A 69 -2.71 23.84 18.79
C PRO A 69 -4.22 23.59 18.67
N ALA A 70 -4.66 22.36 18.73
CA ALA A 70 -6.03 22.13 19.16
C ALA A 70 -5.95 22.03 20.69
N PRO A 71 -6.26 23.10 21.46
CA PRO A 71 -6.12 23.12 22.92
C PRO A 71 -6.89 21.99 23.62
N ASN A 72 -7.78 21.32 22.87
CA ASN A 72 -8.64 20.24 23.34
C ASN A 72 -8.40 18.89 22.60
N THR A 73 -7.21 18.64 22.04
CA THR A 73 -6.87 17.33 21.45
C THR A 73 -5.95 16.55 22.38
N ILE A 74 -6.16 15.24 22.53
CA ILE A 74 -5.29 14.37 23.29
C ILE A 74 -4.89 13.18 22.43
N VAL A 75 -3.62 12.81 22.53
CA VAL A 75 -3.09 11.61 21.88
C VAL A 75 -2.71 10.60 22.96
N ILE A 76 -3.14 9.36 22.79
CA ILE A 76 -2.83 8.25 23.68
C ILE A 76 -2.01 7.26 22.87
N GLU A 77 -0.72 7.16 23.16
CA GLU A 77 0.10 6.08 22.65
C GLU A 77 0.13 4.94 23.67
N ALA A 78 -0.28 3.73 23.26
CA ALA A 78 -0.19 2.52 24.07
C ALA A 78 0.71 1.50 23.37
N GLU A 79 1.65 0.91 24.10
CA GLU A 79 2.51 -0.15 23.60
C GLU A 79 2.12 -1.48 24.26
N PHE A 80 1.56 -2.40 23.47
CA PHE A 80 1.11 -3.73 23.89
C PHE A 80 2.24 -4.75 23.73
N ALA A 81 2.34 -5.75 24.61
CA ALA A 81 3.41 -6.75 24.56
C ALA A 81 3.24 -7.79 23.43
N SER A 82 2.03 -7.93 22.88
CA SER A 82 1.70 -8.88 21.81
C SER A 82 0.43 -8.45 21.04
N ALA A 83 0.21 -9.05 19.87
CA ALA A 83 -1.01 -8.86 19.08
C ALA A 83 -2.26 -9.39 19.79
N ASP A 84 -2.15 -10.51 20.52
CA ASP A 84 -3.25 -11.06 21.32
C ASP A 84 -3.68 -10.11 22.45
N ALA A 85 -2.73 -9.38 23.04
CA ALA A 85 -3.02 -8.37 24.04
C ALA A 85 -3.76 -7.16 23.45
N LEU A 86 -3.41 -6.74 22.23
CA LEU A 86 -4.14 -5.70 21.50
C LEU A 86 -5.56 -6.16 21.14
N LEU A 87 -5.72 -7.41 20.68
CA LEU A 87 -7.02 -7.97 20.32
C LEU A 87 -7.95 -8.11 21.54
N GLY A 88 -7.41 -8.58 22.67
CA GLY A 88 -8.14 -8.62 23.94
C GLY A 88 -8.55 -7.23 24.43
N PHE A 89 -7.66 -6.24 24.30
CA PHE A 89 -7.96 -4.84 24.62
C PHE A 89 -9.07 -4.27 23.73
N ALA A 90 -9.01 -4.50 22.41
CA ALA A 90 -10.02 -4.04 21.48
C ALA A 90 -11.38 -4.73 21.71
N ALA A 91 -11.40 -5.96 22.23
CA ALA A 91 -12.63 -6.71 22.50
C ALA A 91 -13.28 -6.40 23.86
N ASP A 92 -12.61 -5.64 24.74
CA ASP A 92 -13.15 -5.32 26.08
C ASP A 92 -14.42 -4.47 25.98
N ALA A 93 -15.47 -4.88 26.71
CA ALA A 93 -16.79 -4.25 26.65
C ALA A 93 -16.76 -2.77 27.10
N SER A 94 -15.89 -2.43 28.06
CA SER A 94 -15.73 -1.07 28.56
C SER A 94 -15.04 -0.19 27.51
N ILE A 95 -14.04 -0.75 26.80
CA ILE A 95 -13.38 -0.09 25.67
C ILE A 95 -14.37 0.09 24.51
N GLN A 96 -15.13 -0.93 24.14
CA GLN A 96 -16.16 -0.82 23.10
C GLN A 96 -17.24 0.22 23.44
N GLN A 97 -17.64 0.32 24.71
CA GLN A 97 -18.59 1.33 25.18
C GLN A 97 -18.01 2.76 25.14
N LEU A 98 -16.73 2.91 25.47
CA LEU A 98 -15.96 4.16 25.36
C LEU A 98 -15.79 4.61 23.89
N LEU A 99 -15.53 3.66 22.99
CA LEU A 99 -15.45 3.89 21.54
C LEU A 99 -16.81 4.30 20.96
N ALA A 100 -17.90 3.70 21.44
CA ALA A 100 -19.25 4.01 21.04
C ALA A 100 -19.71 5.40 21.52
N SER A 101 -19.38 5.79 22.75
CA SER A 101 -19.72 7.12 23.29
C SER A 101 -18.95 8.23 22.57
N SER A 102 -17.68 7.99 22.21
CA SER A 102 -16.84 8.86 21.37
C SER A 102 -17.48 9.13 19.99
N LYS A 103 -17.97 8.08 19.30
CA LYS A 103 -18.65 8.22 18.00
C LYS A 103 -19.96 9.01 18.09
N SER A 104 -20.70 8.87 19.20
CA SER A 104 -21.99 9.56 19.40
C SER A 104 -21.87 11.08 19.62
N GLN A 105 -20.70 11.55 20.06
CA GLN A 105 -20.44 12.96 20.35
C GLN A 105 -19.71 13.70 19.22
N GLY A 106 -19.55 13.08 18.04
CA GLY A 106 -18.93 13.73 16.87
C GLY A 106 -17.41 13.88 16.95
N SER A 107 -16.75 13.15 17.86
CA SER A 107 -15.29 12.98 17.80
C SER A 107 -14.94 11.90 16.78
N ASP A 108 -13.95 12.16 15.91
CA ASP A 108 -13.36 11.17 14.99
C ASP A 108 -12.77 10.03 15.84
N GLY A 109 -13.58 9.01 16.11
CA GLY A 109 -13.28 7.96 17.07
C GLY A 109 -11.99 7.21 16.77
N PHE A 110 -11.35 6.76 17.85
CA PHE A 110 -10.26 5.78 17.88
C PHE A 110 -10.42 4.70 16.79
N LEU A 111 -9.47 4.65 15.86
CA LEU A 111 -9.40 3.63 14.81
C LEU A 111 -8.57 2.44 15.32
N PHE A 112 -9.26 1.41 15.80
CA PHE A 112 -8.68 0.08 16.02
C PHE A 112 -9.26 -0.86 14.98
N THR A 113 -8.60 -1.01 13.84
CA THR A 113 -8.84 -2.14 12.93
C THR A 113 -7.63 -3.06 12.99
N PRO A 114 -7.65 -4.13 13.79
CA PRO A 114 -6.60 -5.14 13.73
C PRO A 114 -6.52 -5.70 12.30
N PRO A 115 -5.33 -6.10 11.81
CA PRO A 115 -5.21 -6.77 10.52
C PRO A 115 -6.10 -8.03 10.48
N PRO A 116 -6.56 -8.45 9.29
CA PRO A 116 -7.54 -9.51 9.16
C PRO A 116 -6.96 -10.84 9.64
N ALA A 117 -7.82 -11.71 10.17
CA ALA A 117 -7.41 -13.07 10.54
C ALA A 117 -6.86 -13.83 9.31
N PRO A 118 -5.84 -14.68 9.46
CA PRO A 118 -5.21 -15.40 8.35
C PRO A 118 -6.23 -16.18 7.51
N LEU A 119 -6.29 -15.91 6.20
CA LEU A 119 -6.90 -16.84 5.26
C LEU A 119 -5.98 -18.05 5.13
N THR A 120 -6.49 -19.24 5.44
CA THR A 120 -5.71 -20.48 5.37
C THR A 120 -5.39 -20.80 3.90
N LEU A 121 -4.15 -20.58 3.48
CA LEU A 121 -3.68 -20.95 2.15
C LEU A 121 -3.43 -22.47 2.11
N HIS A 122 -4.39 -23.24 1.58
CA HIS A 122 -4.21 -24.67 1.34
C HIS A 122 -3.55 -24.94 -0.03
N GLY A 123 -2.54 -25.81 -0.06
CA GLY A 123 -2.08 -26.53 -1.27
C GLY A 123 -0.87 -25.96 -2.05
N SER A 124 0.06 -26.89 -2.37
CA SER A 124 1.15 -26.97 -3.38
C SER A 124 2.09 -25.77 -3.63
N PRO A 125 3.38 -26.00 -4.05
CA PRO A 125 4.40 -24.96 -4.16
C PRO A 125 3.97 -23.82 -5.11
N ARG A 126 4.02 -22.59 -4.59
CA ARG A 126 3.56 -21.36 -5.27
C ARG A 126 4.76 -20.50 -5.67
N THR A 127 4.73 -19.95 -6.88
CA THR A 127 5.76 -19.02 -7.39
C THR A 127 5.25 -17.59 -7.37
N PHE A 128 6.03 -16.69 -6.77
CA PHE A 128 5.73 -15.27 -6.55
C PHE A 128 6.85 -14.37 -7.09
N PRO A 129 6.79 -13.91 -8.35
CA PRO A 129 7.51 -12.73 -8.77
C PRO A 129 6.80 -11.46 -8.26
N SER A 130 7.39 -10.83 -7.26
CA SER A 130 7.06 -9.46 -6.82
C SER A 130 7.90 -8.47 -7.59
N ALA A 131 7.29 -7.62 -8.40
CA ALA A 131 7.95 -6.41 -8.89
C ALA A 131 7.79 -5.30 -7.85
N SER A 132 8.85 -5.05 -7.08
CA SER A 132 8.93 -3.95 -6.11
C SER A 132 10.08 -3.02 -6.48
N SER A 133 9.77 -1.87 -7.06
CA SER A 133 10.76 -0.82 -7.28
C SER A 133 10.19 0.53 -6.90
N SER A 134 10.68 1.10 -5.80
CA SER A 134 10.57 2.53 -5.55
C SER A 134 11.71 3.24 -6.28
N ALA A 135 11.41 4.39 -6.89
CA ALA A 135 12.46 5.18 -7.50
C ALA A 135 13.26 5.99 -6.47
N GLY A 136 14.58 5.72 -6.39
CA GLY A 136 15.55 6.46 -5.59
C GLY A 136 15.58 6.00 -4.12
N HIS A 137 16.77 5.83 -3.55
CA HIS A 137 17.03 5.57 -2.12
C HIS A 137 16.19 4.48 -1.39
N LEU A 138 16.77 3.27 -1.38
CA LEU A 138 16.79 2.24 -0.32
C LEU A 138 15.75 2.36 0.82
N GLY A 139 14.67 1.61 0.74
CA GLY A 139 13.88 1.18 1.91
C GLY A 139 12.72 0.25 1.51
N PRO A 140 12.27 -0.64 2.40
CA PRO A 140 11.14 -1.51 2.12
C PRO A 140 9.90 -0.66 1.84
N GLY A 141 9.25 -0.90 0.70
CA GLY A 141 7.97 -0.29 0.35
C GLY A 141 6.82 -1.27 0.53
N ILE A 142 5.67 -0.97 -0.05
CA ILE A 142 4.47 -1.80 0.06
C ILE A 142 4.72 -3.24 -0.42
N GLY A 143 5.48 -3.44 -1.50
CA GLY A 143 5.84 -4.78 -1.99
C GLY A 143 6.66 -5.61 -0.99
N ALA A 144 7.46 -4.97 -0.13
CA ALA A 144 8.17 -5.67 0.93
C ALA A 144 7.21 -6.15 2.03
N GLY A 145 6.27 -5.29 2.44
CA GLY A 145 5.22 -5.66 3.39
C GLY A 145 4.38 -6.82 2.86
N PHE A 146 4.00 -6.77 1.58
CA PHE A 146 3.29 -7.86 0.92
C PHE A 146 4.10 -9.17 0.95
N ALA A 147 5.37 -9.12 0.54
CA ALA A 147 6.24 -10.31 0.51
C ALA A 147 6.43 -10.93 1.90
N GLU A 148 6.57 -10.10 2.94
CA GLU A 148 6.67 -10.55 4.33
C GLU A 148 5.37 -11.18 4.84
N ALA A 149 4.22 -10.57 4.54
CA ALA A 149 2.91 -11.15 4.85
C ALA A 149 2.72 -12.50 4.12
N PHE A 150 3.00 -12.55 2.83
CA PHE A 150 2.87 -13.76 2.04
C PHE A 150 3.80 -14.89 2.54
N ALA A 151 5.06 -14.58 2.85
CA ALA A 151 5.98 -15.54 3.44
C ALA A 151 5.48 -16.08 4.79
N ARG A 152 4.88 -15.23 5.63
CA ARG A 152 4.31 -15.62 6.92
C ARG A 152 3.13 -16.58 6.75
N HIS A 153 2.18 -16.25 5.88
CA HIS A 153 0.99 -17.08 5.65
C HIS A 153 1.27 -18.37 4.89
N THR A 154 2.36 -18.43 4.14
CA THR A 154 2.84 -19.66 3.50
C THR A 154 3.86 -20.42 4.35
N ASN A 155 4.20 -19.92 5.55
CA ASN A 155 5.28 -20.47 6.38
C ASN A 155 6.61 -20.62 5.62
N GLY A 156 6.82 -19.76 4.62
CA GLY A 156 7.98 -19.78 3.73
C GLY A 156 7.91 -20.77 2.57
N ALA A 157 6.81 -21.51 2.42
CA ALA A 157 6.57 -22.53 1.39
C ALA A 157 6.13 -21.91 0.05
N ALA A 158 6.87 -20.90 -0.42
CA ALA A 158 6.67 -20.27 -1.71
C ALA A 158 8.00 -19.78 -2.29
N HIS A 159 8.14 -19.85 -3.61
CA HIS A 159 9.22 -19.15 -4.29
C HIS A 159 8.90 -17.66 -4.30
N ILE A 160 9.77 -16.82 -3.74
CA ILE A 160 9.61 -15.37 -3.66
C ILE A 160 10.77 -14.72 -4.41
N ILE A 161 10.45 -14.06 -5.51
CA ILE A 161 11.39 -13.35 -6.37
C ILE A 161 11.09 -11.86 -6.24
N LEU A 162 12.02 -11.10 -5.67
CA LEU A 162 11.92 -9.64 -5.61
C LEU A 162 12.58 -9.04 -6.84
N VAL A 163 11.85 -8.26 -7.62
CA VAL A 163 12.37 -7.58 -8.81
C VAL A 163 12.41 -6.08 -8.57
N GLY A 164 13.57 -5.46 -8.75
CA GLY A 164 13.72 -4.02 -8.59
C GLY A 164 15.16 -3.55 -8.74
N ARG A 165 15.43 -2.28 -8.46
CA ARG A 165 16.77 -1.69 -8.71
C ARG A 165 17.80 -1.91 -7.61
N ASN A 166 17.32 -2.33 -6.44
CA ASN A 166 18.07 -2.12 -5.21
C ASN A 166 18.35 -3.42 -4.46
N ALA A 167 19.53 -3.98 -4.72
CA ALA A 167 19.96 -5.24 -4.12
C ALA A 167 20.04 -5.19 -2.59
N SER A 168 20.51 -4.08 -2.00
CA SER A 168 20.65 -3.99 -0.55
C SER A 168 19.29 -3.87 0.15
N ALA A 169 18.33 -3.10 -0.40
CA ALA A 169 16.97 -3.10 0.14
C ALA A 169 16.31 -4.47 0.00
N ALA A 170 16.44 -5.12 -1.15
CA ALA A 170 15.89 -6.44 -1.38
C ALA A 170 16.51 -7.49 -0.44
N SER A 171 17.83 -7.48 -0.25
CA SER A 171 18.52 -8.38 0.68
C SER A 171 18.02 -8.20 2.12
N ALA A 172 17.72 -6.97 2.54
CA ALA A 172 17.16 -6.70 3.86
C ALA A 172 15.71 -7.21 4.01
N VAL A 173 14.94 -7.27 2.92
CA VAL A 173 13.62 -7.90 2.91
C VAL A 173 13.77 -9.42 2.96
N LEU A 174 14.60 -10.00 2.09
CA LEU A 174 14.84 -11.44 2.02
C LEU A 174 15.32 -12.03 3.35
N SER A 175 16.15 -11.31 4.11
CA SER A 175 16.61 -11.76 5.43
C SER A 175 15.50 -11.78 6.50
N ARG A 176 14.42 -11.01 6.31
CA ARG A 176 13.25 -10.99 7.20
C ARG A 176 12.17 -12.00 6.83
N LEU A 177 12.27 -12.64 5.67
CA LEU A 177 11.34 -13.70 5.27
C LEU A 177 11.62 -14.99 6.07
N THR A 178 11.66 -14.95 7.41
CA THR A 178 11.99 -16.08 8.31
C THR A 178 11.16 -17.32 7.97
N THR A 179 11.79 -18.49 7.80
CA THR A 179 11.08 -19.70 7.35
C THR A 179 11.40 -20.95 8.14
N THR A 180 10.40 -21.83 8.24
CA THR A 180 10.60 -23.24 8.59
C THR A 180 10.60 -24.16 7.35
N ALA A 181 10.23 -23.63 6.17
CA ALA A 181 10.23 -24.35 4.90
C ALA A 181 11.63 -24.66 4.36
N GLY A 182 11.76 -25.79 3.65
CA GLY A 182 13.02 -26.37 3.19
C GLY A 182 13.72 -25.63 2.04
N PRO A 183 14.92 -26.11 1.63
CA PRO A 183 15.76 -25.48 0.61
C PRO A 183 15.17 -25.47 -0.80
N GLU A 184 14.07 -26.19 -1.04
CA GLU A 184 13.37 -26.25 -2.33
C GLU A 184 12.69 -24.93 -2.72
N TYR A 185 12.37 -24.05 -1.76
CA TYR A 185 11.73 -22.77 -2.01
C TYR A 185 12.74 -21.65 -2.26
N THR A 186 12.68 -21.04 -3.44
CA THR A 186 13.62 -19.99 -3.86
C THR A 186 13.26 -18.65 -3.24
N ARG A 187 14.26 -17.94 -2.71
CA ARG A 187 14.10 -16.56 -2.21
C ARG A 187 15.23 -15.72 -2.75
N GLU A 188 14.92 -14.90 -3.73
CA GLU A 188 15.97 -14.23 -4.49
C GLU A 188 15.57 -12.83 -4.92
N PHE A 189 16.59 -12.10 -5.39
CA PHE A 189 16.45 -10.77 -5.94
C PHE A 189 16.93 -10.77 -7.39
N VAL A 190 16.12 -10.20 -8.27
CA VAL A 190 16.48 -9.94 -9.67
C VAL A 190 16.60 -8.43 -9.85
N GLN A 191 17.80 -7.97 -10.17
CA GLN A 191 18.04 -6.56 -10.41
C GLN A 191 17.46 -6.16 -11.76
N CYS A 192 16.54 -5.19 -11.75
CA CYS A 192 15.93 -4.65 -12.96
C CYS A 192 15.61 -3.16 -12.78
N ASP A 193 16.06 -2.32 -13.72
CA ASP A 193 15.57 -0.94 -13.83
C ASP A 193 14.30 -0.91 -14.65
N LEU A 194 13.18 -0.70 -13.95
CA LEU A 194 11.83 -0.67 -14.51
C LEU A 194 11.47 0.65 -15.20
N THR A 195 12.41 1.60 -15.30
CA THR A 195 12.27 2.77 -16.17
C THR A 195 12.60 2.47 -17.63
N LEU A 196 13.08 1.26 -17.95
CA LEU A 196 13.42 0.80 -19.30
C LEU A 196 12.70 -0.51 -19.62
N LEU A 197 11.89 -0.54 -20.67
CA LEU A 197 11.08 -1.69 -21.09
C LEU A 197 11.93 -2.87 -21.56
N ALA A 198 13.06 -2.63 -22.22
CA ALA A 198 13.98 -3.68 -22.63
C ALA A 198 14.54 -4.45 -21.41
N ASN A 199 14.70 -3.79 -20.25
CA ASN A 199 15.08 -4.48 -19.02
C ASN A 199 13.94 -5.35 -18.48
N VAL A 200 12.69 -4.86 -18.57
CA VAL A 200 11.50 -5.61 -18.15
C VAL A 200 11.34 -6.87 -18.99
N GLN A 201 11.41 -6.75 -20.31
CA GLN A 201 11.30 -7.86 -21.26
C GLN A 201 12.40 -8.91 -21.01
N ARG A 202 13.68 -8.49 -20.90
CA ARG A 202 14.78 -9.41 -20.59
C ARG A 202 14.61 -10.11 -19.24
N THR A 203 14.13 -9.38 -18.23
CA THR A 203 13.85 -9.95 -16.91
C THR A 203 12.72 -10.98 -16.99
N CYS A 204 11.63 -10.67 -17.68
CA CYS A 204 10.53 -11.63 -17.84
C CYS A 204 10.94 -12.86 -18.65
N ALA A 205 11.71 -12.69 -19.72
CA ALA A 205 12.26 -13.80 -20.49
C ALA A 205 13.13 -14.72 -19.60
N ALA A 206 14.01 -14.15 -18.78
CA ALA A 206 14.81 -14.91 -17.82
C ALA A 206 13.98 -15.59 -16.72
N LEU A 207 12.85 -15.00 -16.30
CA LEU A 207 11.93 -15.64 -15.36
C LEU A 207 11.18 -16.81 -16.01
N ARG A 208 10.73 -16.67 -17.26
CA ARG A 208 10.03 -17.72 -18.01
C ARG A 208 10.88 -18.95 -18.28
N THR A 209 12.19 -18.82 -18.39
CA THR A 209 13.09 -19.98 -18.55
C THR A 209 13.28 -20.75 -17.24
N ARG A 210 13.00 -20.13 -16.09
CA ARG A 210 13.25 -20.67 -14.75
C ARG A 210 11.99 -21.15 -14.07
N PHE A 211 10.86 -20.53 -14.37
CA PHE A 211 9.57 -20.79 -13.75
C PHE A 211 8.52 -21.03 -14.84
N GLU A 212 7.99 -22.24 -14.87
CA GLU A 212 6.88 -22.62 -15.75
C GLU A 212 5.59 -21.86 -15.37
N ARG A 213 5.41 -21.59 -14.07
CA ARG A 213 4.17 -21.10 -13.49
C ARG A 213 4.42 -19.89 -12.60
N VAL A 214 3.55 -18.89 -12.72
CA VAL A 214 3.49 -17.72 -11.85
C VAL A 214 2.10 -17.68 -11.24
N ASN A 215 2.00 -17.80 -9.92
CA ASN A 215 0.71 -17.82 -9.23
C ASN A 215 0.24 -16.42 -8.85
N LEU A 216 1.19 -15.54 -8.58
CA LEU A 216 0.93 -14.21 -8.05
C LEU A 216 1.94 -13.23 -8.65
N LEU A 217 1.45 -12.24 -9.38
CA LEU A 217 2.23 -11.13 -9.90
C LEU A 217 1.82 -9.84 -9.19
N VAL A 218 2.67 -9.33 -8.31
CA VAL A 218 2.38 -8.12 -7.52
C VAL A 218 3.30 -6.98 -7.96
N MET A 219 2.70 -5.90 -8.44
CA MET A 219 3.40 -4.74 -9.00
C MET A 219 3.17 -3.52 -8.14
N SER A 220 4.08 -3.29 -7.19
CA SER A 220 4.01 -2.19 -6.23
C SER A 220 4.93 -1.03 -6.59
N THR A 221 5.40 -0.98 -7.83
CA THR A 221 6.39 -0.01 -8.29
C THR A 221 5.78 1.39 -8.27
N GLY A 222 6.55 2.36 -7.79
CA GLY A 222 6.05 3.70 -7.50
C GLY A 222 7.15 4.74 -7.35
N ALA A 223 6.84 5.96 -7.73
CA ALA A 223 7.71 7.12 -7.59
C ALA A 223 6.88 8.38 -7.49
N ILE A 224 7.33 9.34 -6.69
CA ILE A 224 6.85 10.71 -6.75
C ILE A 224 7.98 11.53 -7.36
N SER A 225 7.77 12.07 -8.55
CA SER A 225 8.71 12.98 -9.21
C SER A 225 7.99 14.27 -9.56
N LEU A 226 8.68 15.38 -9.34
CA LEU A 226 8.37 16.71 -9.89
C LEU A 226 9.32 17.08 -11.03
N ALA A 227 10.18 16.15 -11.46
CA ALA A 227 10.88 16.32 -12.72
C ALA A 227 9.83 16.43 -13.84
N GLY A 228 10.13 17.24 -14.85
CA GLY A 228 9.32 17.27 -16.06
C GLY A 228 9.51 15.99 -16.87
N LEU A 229 9.20 16.07 -18.17
CA LEU A 229 9.38 14.96 -19.09
C LEU A 229 10.85 14.50 -19.13
N GLU A 230 11.10 13.23 -18.82
CA GLU A 230 12.41 12.58 -18.88
C GLU A 230 12.35 11.42 -19.89
N VAL A 231 12.61 11.74 -21.16
CA VAL A 231 12.58 10.75 -22.25
C VAL A 231 13.79 9.83 -22.16
N THR A 232 13.52 8.53 -22.06
CA THR A 232 14.53 7.46 -22.05
C THR A 232 15.13 7.25 -23.43
N THR A 233 16.16 6.39 -23.52
CA THR A 233 16.72 5.94 -24.80
C THR A 233 15.71 5.19 -25.68
N GLU A 234 14.59 4.73 -25.10
CA GLU A 234 13.50 4.03 -25.80
C GLU A 234 12.43 5.00 -26.33
N GLY A 235 12.65 6.33 -26.22
CA GLY A 235 11.73 7.34 -26.73
C GLY A 235 10.47 7.56 -25.88
N VAL A 236 10.40 6.92 -24.71
CA VAL A 236 9.28 7.03 -23.76
C VAL A 236 9.72 7.66 -22.44
N ASP A 237 8.80 8.32 -21.74
CA ASP A 237 9.08 8.96 -20.45
C ASP A 237 9.37 7.93 -19.34
N ALA A 238 10.43 8.14 -18.57
CA ALA A 238 10.89 7.23 -17.53
C ALA A 238 9.87 7.04 -16.39
N GLN A 239 9.16 8.11 -16.00
CA GLN A 239 8.13 8.03 -14.97
C GLN A 239 6.91 7.27 -15.49
N MET A 240 6.52 7.52 -16.73
CA MET A 240 5.44 6.79 -17.39
C MET A 240 5.76 5.29 -17.52
N THR A 241 7.00 4.96 -17.91
CA THR A 241 7.47 3.58 -17.98
C THR A 241 7.44 2.90 -16.62
N LEU A 242 7.93 3.56 -15.57
CA LEU A 242 7.96 2.99 -14.23
C LEU A 242 6.57 2.78 -13.62
N LEU A 243 5.67 3.76 -13.79
CA LEU A 243 4.37 3.75 -13.13
C LEU A 243 3.33 2.93 -13.90
N TYR A 244 3.47 2.82 -15.22
CA TYR A 244 2.46 2.18 -16.07
C TYR A 244 3.03 1.15 -17.05
N TYR A 245 3.87 1.52 -18.02
CA TYR A 245 4.23 0.59 -19.11
C TYR A 245 4.97 -0.66 -18.62
N SER A 246 5.81 -0.55 -17.59
CA SER A 246 6.48 -1.70 -16.98
C SER A 246 5.49 -2.69 -16.36
N LYS A 247 4.40 -2.21 -15.76
CA LYS A 247 3.34 -3.07 -15.20
C LYS A 247 2.58 -3.78 -16.32
N TRP A 248 2.23 -3.03 -17.37
CA TRP A 248 1.60 -3.61 -18.56
C TRP A 248 2.50 -4.70 -19.17
N ALA A 249 3.79 -4.42 -19.34
CA ALA A 249 4.77 -5.34 -19.90
C ALA A 249 4.97 -6.60 -19.05
N PHE A 250 5.03 -6.47 -17.71
CA PHE A 250 5.12 -7.64 -16.82
C PHE A 250 3.91 -8.56 -16.96
N ILE A 251 2.70 -8.00 -17.08
CA ILE A 251 1.50 -8.82 -17.31
C ILE A 251 1.62 -9.51 -18.67
N ASP A 252 1.84 -8.77 -19.75
CA ASP A 252 1.88 -9.31 -21.12
C ASP A 252 2.93 -10.42 -21.27
N GLU A 253 4.15 -10.20 -20.76
CA GLU A 253 5.26 -11.15 -20.86
C GLU A 253 5.08 -12.39 -19.96
N LEU A 254 4.44 -12.26 -18.79
CA LEU A 254 4.25 -13.38 -17.84
C LEU A 254 2.87 -14.03 -17.95
N LEU A 255 1.99 -13.54 -18.84
CA LEU A 255 0.70 -14.15 -19.12
C LEU A 255 0.81 -15.66 -19.42
N PRO A 256 1.77 -16.16 -20.22
CA PRO A 256 1.93 -17.60 -20.43
C PRO A 256 2.10 -18.38 -19.11
N CYS A 257 2.88 -17.85 -18.16
CA CYS A 257 3.11 -18.49 -16.86
C CYS A 257 1.90 -18.37 -15.92
N LEU A 258 1.18 -17.25 -15.96
CA LEU A 258 -0.09 -17.05 -15.22
C LEU A 258 -1.18 -17.99 -15.74
N ARG A 259 -1.24 -18.18 -17.06
CA ARG A 259 -2.15 -19.11 -17.74
C ARG A 259 -1.79 -20.56 -17.40
N ALA A 260 -0.50 -20.92 -17.40
CA ALA A 260 -0.04 -22.23 -16.99
C ALA A 260 -0.37 -22.56 -15.53
N ALA A 261 -0.27 -21.58 -14.62
CA ALA A 261 -0.66 -21.76 -13.21
C ALA A 261 -2.16 -22.06 -13.10
N ARG A 262 -2.99 -21.28 -13.79
CA ARG A 262 -4.43 -21.50 -13.87
C ARG A 262 -4.78 -22.86 -14.49
N ASP A 263 -4.15 -23.25 -15.60
CA ASP A 263 -4.41 -24.55 -16.26
C ASP A 263 -4.03 -25.73 -15.36
N ALA A 264 -3.05 -25.55 -14.49
CA ALA A 264 -2.68 -26.51 -13.46
C ALA A 264 -3.63 -26.51 -12.24
N GLY A 265 -4.73 -25.75 -12.27
CA GLY A 265 -5.68 -25.61 -11.18
C GLY A 265 -5.14 -24.85 -9.96
N GLN A 266 -4.07 -24.07 -10.14
CA GLN A 266 -3.48 -23.27 -9.08
C GLN A 266 -4.03 -21.84 -9.10
N ASP A 267 -3.87 -21.12 -7.98
CA ASP A 267 -4.15 -19.68 -7.94
C ASP A 267 -3.31 -18.94 -9.00
N SER A 268 -3.97 -18.03 -9.73
CA SER A 268 -3.36 -17.12 -10.71
C SER A 268 -3.97 -15.73 -10.52
N ARG A 269 -3.18 -14.82 -9.94
CA ARG A 269 -3.65 -13.48 -9.56
C ARG A 269 -2.61 -12.41 -9.88
N VAL A 270 -3.08 -11.27 -10.33
CA VAL A 270 -2.28 -10.08 -10.64
C VAL A 270 -2.78 -8.95 -9.77
N ALA A 271 -1.86 -8.24 -9.09
CA ALA A 271 -2.17 -7.05 -8.30
C ALA A 271 -1.32 -5.86 -8.76
N ALA A 272 -1.99 -4.86 -9.34
CA ALA A 272 -1.39 -3.55 -9.56
C ALA A 272 -1.69 -2.68 -8.32
N ILE A 273 -0.66 -2.30 -7.57
CA ILE A 273 -0.82 -1.38 -6.44
C ILE A 273 -0.59 0.04 -6.95
N HIS A 274 -1.61 0.88 -6.90
CA HIS A 274 -1.54 2.30 -7.19
C HIS A 274 -2.71 3.04 -6.48
N THR A 275 -3.51 3.84 -7.17
CA THR A 275 -4.54 4.70 -6.57
C THR A 275 -5.90 4.32 -7.14
N ALA A 276 -6.30 3.05 -6.95
CA ALA A 276 -7.58 2.51 -7.37
C ALA A 276 -8.77 3.36 -6.93
N GLY A 277 -9.76 3.48 -7.83
CA GLY A 277 -10.97 4.28 -7.58
C GLY A 277 -10.73 5.80 -7.51
N ARG A 278 -9.50 6.28 -7.71
CA ARG A 278 -9.16 7.72 -7.76
C ARG A 278 -8.98 8.24 -9.20
N GLY A 279 -9.38 7.44 -10.19
CA GLY A 279 -9.33 7.78 -11.60
C GLY A 279 -10.32 8.87 -12.03
N GLY A 280 -10.29 9.17 -13.32
CA GLY A 280 -11.17 10.09 -14.02
C GLY A 280 -11.21 9.74 -15.50
N SER A 281 -11.66 10.66 -16.34
CA SER A 281 -11.65 10.44 -17.79
C SER A 281 -10.23 10.37 -18.34
N ILE A 282 -9.96 9.37 -19.18
CA ILE A 282 -8.69 9.23 -19.91
C ILE A 282 -8.59 10.33 -20.97
N ASP A 283 -7.48 11.07 -20.99
CA ASP A 283 -7.21 12.06 -22.04
C ASP A 283 -6.63 11.36 -23.28
N VAL A 284 -7.51 11.01 -24.22
CA VAL A 284 -7.13 10.39 -25.48
C VAL A 284 -6.24 11.28 -26.37
N GLY A 285 -6.17 12.59 -26.10
CA GLY A 285 -5.29 13.53 -26.80
C GLY A 285 -3.87 13.62 -26.24
N ASP A 286 -3.57 12.87 -25.17
CA ASP A 286 -2.28 12.81 -24.49
C ASP A 286 -2.04 11.41 -23.88
N LEU A 287 -2.26 10.31 -24.62
CA LEU A 287 -2.12 8.93 -24.11
C LEU A 287 -0.72 8.58 -23.58
N GLY A 288 0.32 9.26 -24.09
CA GLY A 288 1.68 9.16 -23.55
C GLY A 288 1.92 10.00 -22.29
N LEU A 289 0.92 10.76 -21.84
CA LEU A 289 0.96 11.75 -20.76
C LEU A 289 2.08 12.78 -20.92
N GLN A 290 2.54 13.05 -22.14
CA GLN A 290 3.70 13.92 -22.38
C GLN A 290 3.40 15.36 -21.97
N LYS A 291 2.23 15.90 -22.36
CA LYS A 291 1.81 17.26 -21.99
C LYS A 291 1.55 17.33 -20.49
N THR A 292 0.92 16.29 -19.95
CA THR A 292 0.60 16.17 -18.53
C THR A 292 1.87 16.19 -17.68
N ILE A 293 2.85 15.34 -17.99
CA ILE A 293 4.14 15.23 -17.27
C ILE A 293 4.99 16.50 -17.45
N ALA A 294 5.02 17.08 -18.66
CA ALA A 294 5.74 18.34 -18.92
C ALA A 294 5.21 19.51 -18.06
N GLY A 295 3.95 19.47 -17.62
CA GLY A 295 3.38 20.46 -16.70
C GLY A 295 3.85 20.35 -15.23
N GLY A 296 4.60 19.29 -14.89
CA GLY A 296 5.21 19.09 -13.57
C GLY A 296 4.20 19.18 -12.42
N LEU A 297 4.57 19.91 -11.36
CA LEU A 297 3.73 20.07 -10.16
C LEU A 297 2.30 20.55 -10.45
N ARG A 298 2.13 21.43 -11.46
CA ARG A 298 0.83 22.00 -11.81
C ARG A 298 -0.18 20.94 -12.27
N ASN A 299 0.33 19.87 -12.89
CA ASN A 299 -0.46 18.78 -13.43
C ASN A 299 -0.39 17.50 -12.58
N MET A 300 0.25 17.54 -11.40
CA MET A 300 0.46 16.34 -10.58
C MET A 300 -0.85 15.64 -10.20
N ARG A 301 -1.92 16.39 -9.91
CA ARG A 301 -3.26 15.81 -9.69
C ARG A 301 -3.78 15.09 -10.93
N SER A 302 -3.69 15.72 -12.10
CA SER A 302 -4.11 15.12 -13.37
C SER A 302 -3.33 13.84 -13.66
N LEU A 303 -2.01 13.88 -13.47
CA LEU A 303 -1.11 12.74 -13.65
C LEU A 303 -1.52 11.55 -12.77
N VAL A 304 -1.80 11.78 -11.48
CA VAL A 304 -2.25 10.73 -10.56
C VAL A 304 -3.61 10.17 -10.98
N GLN A 305 -4.56 11.00 -11.42
CA GLN A 305 -5.88 10.55 -11.88
C GLN A 305 -5.79 9.77 -13.20
N GLN A 306 -4.99 10.22 -14.16
CA GLN A 306 -4.75 9.50 -15.42
C GLN A 306 -4.11 8.15 -15.12
N LEU A 307 -3.03 8.10 -14.33
CA LEU A 307 -2.37 6.84 -13.97
C LEU A 307 -3.30 5.87 -13.23
N ALA A 308 -4.15 6.36 -12.33
CA ALA A 308 -5.18 5.54 -11.68
C ALA A 308 -6.11 4.88 -12.71
N SER A 309 -6.62 5.68 -13.66
CA SER A 309 -7.51 5.21 -14.73
C SER A 309 -6.79 4.25 -15.67
N TYR A 310 -5.50 4.44 -15.91
CA TYR A 310 -4.70 3.58 -16.76
C TYR A 310 -4.49 2.20 -16.13
N GLN A 311 -4.28 2.11 -14.82
CA GLN A 311 -4.21 0.83 -14.12
C GLN A 311 -5.56 0.09 -14.17
N ASP A 312 -6.66 0.82 -13.97
CA ASP A 312 -8.01 0.26 -14.09
C ASP A 312 -8.25 -0.29 -15.50
N ALA A 313 -8.05 0.54 -16.52
CA ALA A 313 -8.19 0.18 -17.93
C ALA A 313 -7.31 -1.02 -18.32
N MET A 314 -6.06 -1.07 -17.85
CA MET A 314 -5.14 -2.18 -18.08
C MET A 314 -5.65 -3.48 -17.46
N ALA A 315 -5.96 -3.48 -16.16
CA ALA A 315 -6.41 -4.67 -15.44
C ALA A 315 -7.74 -5.19 -16.01
N GLU A 316 -8.66 -4.28 -16.32
CA GLU A 316 -9.94 -4.60 -16.95
C GLU A 316 -9.76 -5.19 -18.36
N SER A 317 -8.88 -4.61 -19.19
CA SER A 317 -8.63 -5.11 -20.54
C SER A 317 -7.96 -6.48 -20.55
N PHE A 318 -7.01 -6.74 -19.65
CA PHE A 318 -6.42 -8.07 -19.50
C PHE A 318 -7.45 -9.09 -18.99
N ALA A 319 -8.30 -8.70 -18.03
CA ALA A 319 -9.36 -9.57 -17.51
C ALA A 319 -10.44 -9.90 -18.55
N ALA A 320 -10.73 -8.97 -19.46
CA ALA A 320 -11.73 -9.14 -20.52
C ALA A 320 -11.30 -10.11 -21.64
N GLN A 321 -10.01 -10.45 -21.73
CA GLN A 321 -9.53 -11.42 -22.72
C GLN A 321 -10.10 -12.82 -22.43
N PRO A 322 -10.67 -13.53 -23.42
CA PRO A 322 -11.29 -14.83 -23.22
C PRO A 322 -10.35 -15.87 -22.58
N GLU A 323 -9.05 -15.82 -22.87
CA GLU A 323 -8.05 -16.75 -22.33
C GLU A 323 -7.72 -16.47 -20.86
N ASN A 324 -8.22 -15.37 -20.28
CA ASN A 324 -7.92 -14.90 -18.93
C ASN A 324 -9.14 -14.92 -17.98
N HIS A 325 -10.29 -15.44 -18.42
CA HIS A 325 -11.58 -15.35 -17.69
C HIS A 325 -11.59 -15.93 -16.26
N THR A 326 -10.63 -16.78 -15.90
CA THR A 326 -10.45 -17.35 -14.55
C THR A 326 -9.23 -16.83 -13.80
N ILE A 327 -8.47 -15.89 -14.39
CA ILE A 327 -7.37 -15.21 -13.71
C ILE A 327 -7.94 -13.97 -13.00
N THR A 328 -7.47 -13.73 -11.78
CA THR A 328 -7.84 -12.54 -11.01
C THR A 328 -6.91 -11.38 -11.36
N PHE A 329 -7.47 -10.21 -11.67
CA PHE A 329 -6.75 -8.95 -11.84
C PHE A 329 -7.29 -7.92 -10.87
N THR A 330 -6.43 -7.37 -10.02
CA THR A 330 -6.81 -6.31 -9.09
C THR A 330 -6.02 -5.04 -9.33
N HIS A 331 -6.70 -3.91 -9.13
CA HIS A 331 -6.06 -2.62 -8.90
C HIS A 331 -6.40 -2.18 -7.48
N THR A 332 -5.37 -1.93 -6.66
CA THR A 332 -5.56 -1.63 -5.24
C THR A 332 -5.04 -0.24 -4.89
N PHE A 333 -5.79 0.48 -4.04
CA PHE A 333 -5.35 1.69 -3.35
C PHE A 333 -5.01 1.38 -1.90
N PRO A 334 -3.72 1.33 -1.52
CA PRO A 334 -3.31 0.90 -0.17
C PRO A 334 -3.59 1.92 0.94
N GLY A 335 -4.26 3.02 0.63
CA GLY A 335 -4.42 4.15 1.53
C GLY A 335 -3.11 4.90 1.76
N THR A 336 -2.99 5.56 2.93
CA THR A 336 -1.76 6.23 3.32
C THR A 336 -0.88 5.24 4.07
N VAL A 337 0.34 5.02 3.58
CA VAL A 337 1.31 4.07 4.17
C VAL A 337 2.61 4.82 4.48
N ASP A 338 3.17 4.60 5.68
CA ASP A 338 4.46 5.19 6.05
C ASP A 338 5.60 4.47 5.33
N THR A 339 5.90 4.98 4.13
CA THR A 339 6.92 4.44 3.23
C THR A 339 8.02 5.47 3.00
N PRO A 340 9.22 5.04 2.59
CA PRO A 340 10.27 5.97 2.20
C PRO A 340 9.95 6.79 0.93
N LEU A 341 8.77 6.65 0.30
CA LEU A 341 8.44 7.20 -1.03
C LEU A 341 8.81 8.68 -1.23
N LEU A 342 8.48 9.55 -0.26
CA LEU A 342 8.83 10.98 -0.31
C LEU A 342 10.33 11.23 -0.10
N ARG A 343 10.96 10.50 0.83
CA ARG A 343 12.41 10.56 1.10
C ARG A 343 13.24 10.02 -0.08
N ALA A 344 12.67 9.06 -0.79
CA ALA A 344 13.21 8.34 -1.94
C ALA A 344 13.16 9.14 -3.24
N SER A 345 12.24 10.11 -3.35
CA SER A 345 11.95 10.85 -4.58
C SER A 345 13.21 11.32 -5.32
N PRO A 346 13.29 11.19 -6.67
CA PRO A 346 14.38 11.76 -7.46
C PRO A 346 14.43 13.30 -7.35
N SER A 347 13.31 13.96 -7.08
CA SER A 347 13.22 15.42 -6.98
C SER A 347 13.71 15.93 -5.62
N ARG A 348 14.73 16.80 -5.65
CA ARG A 348 15.29 17.46 -4.45
C ARG A 348 14.23 18.19 -3.63
N LEU A 349 13.32 18.90 -4.31
CA LEU A 349 12.25 19.65 -3.66
C LEU A 349 11.33 18.74 -2.84
N VAL A 350 10.91 17.59 -3.39
CA VAL A 350 10.07 16.62 -2.68
C VAL A 350 10.79 16.08 -1.44
N ARG A 351 12.08 15.74 -1.57
CA ARG A 351 12.89 15.26 -0.42
C ARG A 351 13.00 16.32 0.69
N MET A 352 13.11 17.59 0.33
CA MET A 352 13.17 18.70 1.30
C MET A 352 11.86 18.88 2.09
N LEU A 353 10.72 18.46 1.53
CA LEU A 353 9.42 18.49 2.23
C LEU A 353 9.24 17.33 3.23
N TYR A 354 10.04 16.26 3.11
CA TYR A 354 9.95 15.09 3.99
C TYR A 354 9.99 15.42 5.51
N PRO A 355 10.94 16.22 6.05
CA PRO A 355 10.98 16.52 7.49
C PRO A 355 9.76 17.30 7.98
N ILE A 356 9.12 18.09 7.12
CA ILE A 356 7.96 18.91 7.48
C ILE A 356 6.62 18.24 7.14
N ARG A 357 6.60 16.98 6.69
CA ARG A 357 5.35 16.27 6.34
C ARG A 357 4.38 16.12 7.51
N TYR A 358 4.88 16.04 8.74
CA TYR A 358 4.05 16.04 9.95
C TYR A 358 3.39 17.40 10.21
N ILE A 359 3.94 18.48 9.64
CA ILE A 359 3.37 19.84 9.74
C ILE A 359 2.36 20.06 8.62
N ILE A 360 2.67 19.62 7.40
CA ILE A 360 1.81 19.85 6.22
C ILE A 360 0.61 18.89 6.19
N PHE A 361 0.80 17.63 6.61
CA PHE A 361 -0.21 16.59 6.57
C PHE A 361 -0.29 15.78 7.88
N PRO A 362 -0.47 16.42 9.05
CA PRO A 362 -0.44 15.76 10.36
C PRO A 362 -1.44 14.62 10.46
N THR A 363 -2.69 14.86 10.04
CA THR A 363 -3.78 13.87 10.11
C THR A 363 -3.56 12.69 9.16
N LEU A 364 -2.98 12.93 7.99
CA LEU A 364 -2.69 11.90 7.01
C LEU A 364 -1.54 10.99 7.48
N ILE A 365 -0.47 11.59 8.01
CA ILE A 365 0.73 10.85 8.42
C ILE A 365 0.51 10.11 9.75
N LEU A 366 -0.23 10.69 10.70
CA LEU A 366 -0.56 10.01 11.97
C LEU A 366 -1.53 8.84 11.75
N ARG A 367 -2.33 8.87 10.69
CA ARG A 367 -3.21 7.76 10.27
C ARG A 367 -2.56 6.87 9.21
N ALA A 368 -1.26 7.04 8.95
CA ALA A 368 -0.55 6.23 7.98
C ALA A 368 -0.35 4.81 8.54
N MET A 369 -0.76 3.83 7.75
CA MET A 369 -0.58 2.42 8.05
C MET A 369 0.90 2.03 7.97
N SER A 370 1.33 1.10 8.80
CA SER A 370 2.67 0.54 8.66
C SER A 370 2.81 -0.27 7.37
N ILE A 371 4.04 -0.45 6.88
CA ILE A 371 4.31 -1.31 5.71
C ILE A 371 3.84 -2.75 5.96
N GLY A 372 4.00 -3.25 7.19
CA GLY A 372 3.61 -4.62 7.56
C GLY A 372 2.09 -4.81 7.52
N GLU A 373 1.33 -3.92 8.16
CA GLU A 373 -0.14 -3.95 8.11
C GLU A 373 -0.65 -3.77 6.69
N CYS A 374 -0.03 -2.88 5.90
CA CYS A 374 -0.38 -2.72 4.49
C CYS A 374 -0.20 -4.04 3.74
N GLY A 375 0.92 -4.73 3.95
CA GLY A 375 1.16 -6.05 3.39
C GLY A 375 0.03 -7.05 3.66
N GLU A 376 -0.49 -7.09 4.89
CA GLU A 376 -1.59 -7.97 5.29
C GLU A 376 -2.89 -7.63 4.55
N TRP A 377 -3.28 -6.35 4.51
CA TRP A 377 -4.51 -5.93 3.83
C TRP A 377 -4.45 -6.10 2.32
N GLN A 378 -3.31 -5.79 1.71
CA GLN A 378 -3.12 -5.96 0.27
C GLN A 378 -3.14 -7.44 -0.13
N LEU A 379 -2.57 -8.33 0.69
CA LEU A 379 -2.67 -9.78 0.50
C LEU A 379 -4.11 -10.27 0.69
N TYR A 380 -4.78 -9.83 1.76
CA TYR A 380 -6.17 -10.19 2.06
C TYR A 380 -7.11 -9.82 0.90
N GLY A 381 -7.04 -8.58 0.40
CA GLY A 381 -7.84 -8.12 -0.74
C GLY A 381 -7.58 -8.96 -2.00
N LEU A 382 -6.30 -9.24 -2.31
CA LEU A 382 -5.94 -10.07 -3.47
C LEU A 382 -6.47 -11.51 -3.38
N LEU A 383 -6.41 -12.14 -2.20
CA LEU A 383 -6.86 -13.51 -2.01
C LEU A 383 -8.39 -13.64 -2.04
N LYS A 384 -9.11 -12.61 -1.58
CA LYS A 384 -10.57 -12.57 -1.60
C LYS A 384 -11.14 -12.25 -2.99
N ALA A 385 -10.38 -11.56 -3.82
CA ALA A 385 -10.82 -11.13 -5.14
C ALA A 385 -11.32 -12.30 -6.00
N PRO A 386 -12.47 -12.16 -6.69
CA PRO A 386 -12.96 -13.16 -7.63
C PRO A 386 -12.07 -13.19 -8.90
N ALA A 387 -12.34 -14.16 -9.79
CA ALA A 387 -11.80 -14.11 -11.14
C ALA A 387 -12.33 -12.88 -11.89
N GLY A 388 -11.55 -12.35 -12.84
CA GLY A 388 -11.85 -11.12 -13.54
C GLY A 388 -11.24 -9.89 -12.87
N PHE A 389 -11.82 -8.72 -13.11
CA PHE A 389 -11.30 -7.44 -12.61
C PHE A 389 -12.02 -6.97 -11.35
N SER A 390 -11.27 -6.51 -10.36
CA SER A 390 -11.81 -5.91 -9.14
C SER A 390 -10.91 -4.79 -8.61
N ARG A 391 -11.50 -3.86 -7.86
CA ARG A 391 -10.76 -2.78 -7.21
C ARG A 391 -10.83 -2.96 -5.70
N PHE A 392 -9.70 -2.70 -5.04
CA PHE A 392 -9.62 -2.80 -3.59
C PHE A 392 -9.07 -1.51 -2.97
N GLY A 393 -9.49 -1.23 -1.74
CA GLY A 393 -8.97 -0.11 -0.97
C GLY A 393 -7.93 -0.51 0.08
N GLY A 394 -7.82 0.33 1.11
CA GLY A 394 -6.70 0.31 2.05
C GLY A 394 -6.76 -0.87 3.01
N ASP A 395 -7.97 -1.25 3.43
CA ASP A 395 -8.29 -2.36 4.31
C ASP A 395 -8.78 -3.59 3.54
N GLY A 396 -8.40 -3.71 2.25
CA GLY A 396 -8.73 -4.86 1.43
C GLY A 396 -10.24 -5.02 1.18
N GLU A 397 -10.99 -3.93 1.34
CA GLU A 397 -12.38 -3.80 1.01
C GLU A 397 -12.56 -3.68 -0.51
N ASP A 398 -13.57 -4.36 -1.05
CA ASP A 398 -13.95 -4.19 -2.46
C ASP A 398 -14.61 -2.82 -2.62
N ILE A 399 -13.98 -1.95 -3.41
CA ILE A 399 -14.45 -0.57 -3.65
C ILE A 399 -15.28 -0.46 -4.94
N GLY A 400 -15.57 -1.59 -5.59
CA GLY A 400 -16.42 -1.69 -6.77
C GLY A 400 -15.77 -1.19 -8.06
N VAL A 401 -16.39 -1.55 -9.18
CA VAL A 401 -16.01 -1.07 -10.52
C VAL A 401 -17.04 -0.04 -11.00
N PHE A 402 -16.70 1.24 -10.89
CA PHE A 402 -17.51 2.33 -11.46
C PHE A 402 -17.22 2.48 -12.95
N GLY A 403 -18.28 2.71 -13.75
CA GLY A 403 -18.18 3.15 -15.15
C GLY A 403 -17.98 2.05 -16.20
N ALA A 404 -18.12 0.77 -15.84
CA ALA A 404 -17.88 -0.35 -16.77
C ALA A 404 -18.80 -0.32 -18.01
N ASP A 405 -20.01 0.22 -17.89
CA ASP A 405 -21.00 0.32 -18.98
C ASP A 405 -21.00 1.69 -19.69
N ASP A 406 -20.00 2.54 -19.43
CA ASP A 406 -19.87 3.84 -20.09
C ASP A 406 -19.19 3.67 -21.47
N GLU A 407 -19.89 4.06 -22.54
CA GLU A 407 -19.36 3.96 -23.92
C GLU A 407 -18.09 4.80 -24.11
N GLY A 408 -17.99 5.95 -23.42
CA GLY A 408 -16.80 6.81 -23.43
C GLY A 408 -15.62 6.16 -22.73
N TRP A 409 -15.84 5.51 -21.59
CA TRP A 409 -14.83 4.69 -20.90
C TRP A 409 -14.33 3.58 -21.81
N THR A 410 -15.24 2.83 -22.44
CA THR A 410 -14.90 1.69 -23.31
C THR A 410 -13.99 2.14 -24.46
N LYS A 411 -14.36 3.20 -25.19
CA LYS A 411 -13.55 3.75 -26.29
C LYS A 411 -12.19 4.25 -25.82
N ALA A 412 -12.13 4.93 -24.69
CA ALA A 412 -10.88 5.46 -24.17
C ALA A 412 -9.94 4.34 -23.67
N ARG A 413 -10.49 3.29 -23.05
CA ARG A 413 -9.78 2.07 -22.65
C ARG A 413 -9.20 1.36 -23.87
N GLU A 414 -9.98 1.20 -24.95
CA GLU A 414 -9.50 0.59 -26.19
C GLU A 414 -8.39 1.43 -26.86
N ALA A 415 -8.55 2.75 -26.92
CA ALA A 415 -7.52 3.64 -27.45
C ALA A 415 -6.22 3.55 -26.63
N LEU A 416 -6.33 3.54 -25.29
CA LEU A 416 -5.20 3.34 -24.40
C LEU A 416 -4.56 1.97 -24.61
N TRP A 417 -5.35 0.91 -24.80
CA TRP A 417 -4.83 -0.44 -25.05
C TRP A 417 -3.94 -0.49 -26.29
N VAL A 418 -4.45 0.02 -27.42
CA VAL A 418 -3.70 0.07 -28.70
C VAL A 418 -2.42 0.88 -28.56
N HIS A 419 -2.49 2.03 -27.88
CA HIS A 419 -1.32 2.86 -27.60
C HIS A 419 -0.28 2.13 -26.75
N SER A 420 -0.70 1.54 -25.64
CA SER A 420 0.17 0.80 -24.72
C SER A 420 0.82 -0.41 -25.38
N GLU A 421 0.07 -1.17 -26.17
CA GLU A 421 0.57 -2.31 -26.94
C GLU A 421 1.64 -1.86 -27.94
N GLY A 422 1.38 -0.79 -28.69
CA GLY A 422 2.33 -0.24 -29.66
C GLY A 422 3.63 0.24 -29.00
N ILE A 423 3.54 0.85 -27.82
CA ILE A 423 4.73 1.27 -27.05
C ILE A 423 5.49 0.05 -26.52
N VAL A 424 4.82 -0.86 -25.81
CA VAL A 424 5.50 -1.95 -25.10
C VAL A 424 6.07 -2.98 -26.06
N ARG A 425 5.31 -3.39 -27.07
CA ARG A 425 5.76 -4.40 -28.06
C ARG A 425 6.62 -3.80 -29.16
N GLY A 426 6.64 -2.47 -29.30
CA GLY A 426 7.51 -1.76 -30.23
C GLY A 426 8.97 -1.68 -29.79
N VAL A 427 9.27 -1.91 -28.51
CA VAL A 427 10.66 -1.95 -28.02
C VAL A 427 11.29 -3.27 -28.43
N THR A 428 12.27 -3.20 -29.33
CA THR A 428 13.11 -4.35 -29.70
C THR A 428 14.23 -4.51 -28.68
N THR A 429 14.36 -5.70 -28.11
CA THR A 429 15.57 -6.08 -27.36
C THR A 429 16.64 -6.41 -28.38
N ASP A 430 17.63 -5.54 -28.56
CA ASP A 430 18.86 -5.92 -29.26
C ASP A 430 19.47 -7.09 -28.46
N SER A 431 19.56 -8.24 -29.14
CA SER A 431 19.91 -9.56 -28.60
C SER A 431 21.34 -9.64 -28.08
#